data_AF-R5GWS4-F1
#
_entry.id   AF-R5GWS4-F1
#
_cell.length_a   1.000
_cell.length_b   1.000
_cell.length_c   1.000
_cell.angle_alpha   90.00
_cell.angle_beta   90.00
_cell.angle_gamma   90.00
#
_symmetry.space_group_name_H-M   'P 1'
#
loop_
_entity.id
_entity.type
_entity.pdbx_description
1 polymer ?
#
loop_
_entity_poly.entity_id
_entity_poly.type
_entity_poly.pdbx_seq_one_letter_code
_entity_poly.pdbx_strand_id
1 'polypeptide(L)'
;MSEIIRCACGSSATPEFPVYKTASINCDPVLFRKEENITRQLELVEEAAKNGAKLIALPEMATTGYCWYDRSEVAPYVEPVPGPTTDRFGEITKKYGCYIVVGMPEVDKTTGLYYNSAALIGPDGVIGCHRKTHSYISEPKWAKQGDLDHQVFATPIGNIGILICMDIHFIETARLEALRGADVIVHVSNWLAEKTPAPYWITRAFDNGCYVLESNRCGLERTVQFSGGSCLINPDGTIQSYADHNDEICYGEVDISKARSRKLPDGTDKMEIRRPDLYMDICSDPFLWNPLDFFRLYGYDPLPDGKKSRVTAVQMNPVYGIKQSNLAKISELTAKAHAEGSELVVFPELSCTGTPSDIETARALAETSDGDTVSRLIDLSMKYHMYICAGFVETDGENLYNSVALTGPEGLVMVYRKLHLSASDKKWNACAGEEFSHANIPLGRVGIMIGSDAMVPECGRMLALRGVDIILCPSSASFPEPYGLAATTAWHNYPIPRGMSAIHWHLWRVRAGENNCYTVFANRTEGCFGRSGVFGPDTFKFPRGEIILPAAGEELGTMEIDTSNLKDSVYPTNVVRRKDLVCMRQPLWYDLLIDPQPPVLGIK
;
A
#
# COMPACT_ATOMS: atom_id res chain seq x y z
N MET A 1 13.24 30.86 12.38
CA MET A 1 12.29 29.75 12.64
C MET A 1 12.96 28.44 12.22
N SER A 2 14.00 28.05 12.95
CA SER A 2 14.84 26.88 12.63
C SER A 2 15.41 26.28 13.92
N GLU A 3 14.54 26.07 14.90
CA GLU A 3 14.80 25.08 15.95
C GLU A 3 13.89 23.88 15.65
N ILE A 4 14.20 23.21 14.55
CA ILE A 4 13.88 21.79 14.43
C ILE A 4 14.66 21.16 15.57
N ILE A 5 13.93 20.70 16.59
CA ILE A 5 14.46 19.92 17.69
C ILE A 5 15.23 18.77 17.05
N ARG A 6 16.56 18.91 16.98
CA ARG A 6 17.47 17.77 16.86
C ARG A 6 17.20 16.94 18.10
N CYS A 7 16.27 15.99 17.98
CA CYS A 7 16.02 15.02 19.03
C CYS A 7 17.37 14.35 19.28
N ALA A 8 17.90 14.53 20.48
CA ALA A 8 19.12 13.86 20.90
C ALA A 8 18.92 12.36 20.65
N CYS A 9 19.89 11.72 19.99
CA CYS A 9 20.00 10.27 19.92
C CYS A 9 20.12 9.76 21.37
N GLY A 10 18.96 9.52 22.01
CA GLY A 10 18.85 8.98 23.35
C GLY A 10 19.09 7.48 23.32
N SER A 11 19.76 6.98 24.35
CA SER A 11 20.04 5.56 24.56
C SER A 11 18.81 4.67 24.36
N SER A 12 19.04 3.45 23.88
CA SER A 12 18.09 2.35 23.70
C SER A 12 17.37 1.92 24.99
N ALA A 13 16.62 2.82 25.63
CA ALA A 13 15.78 2.48 26.75
C ALA A 13 14.66 1.56 26.26
N THR A 14 14.51 0.41 26.91
CA THR A 14 13.36 -0.48 26.73
C THR A 14 12.09 0.31 27.07
N PRO A 15 11.01 0.24 26.27
CA PRO A 15 9.78 0.93 26.60
C PRO A 15 9.28 0.49 27.98
N GLU A 16 8.74 1.43 28.75
CA GLU A 16 8.22 1.16 30.11
C GLU A 16 7.11 0.11 30.06
N PHE A 17 6.34 0.10 28.97
CA PHE A 17 5.29 -0.88 28.69
C PHE A 17 5.61 -1.62 27.38
N PRO A 18 6.29 -2.78 27.43
CA PRO A 18 6.65 -3.54 26.22
C PRO A 18 5.41 -4.13 25.53
N VAL A 19 4.38 -4.46 26.32
CA VAL A 19 3.06 -4.87 25.84
C VAL A 19 1.99 -4.06 26.58
N TYR A 20 1.03 -3.51 25.85
CA TYR A 20 -0.07 -2.74 26.45
C TYR A 20 -1.37 -2.87 25.67
N LYS A 21 -2.47 -2.69 26.39
CA LYS A 21 -3.83 -2.65 25.82
C LYS A 21 -4.07 -1.31 25.12
N THR A 22 -4.74 -1.35 23.99
CA THR A 22 -5.17 -0.17 23.22
C THR A 22 -6.68 -0.20 23.02
N ALA A 23 -7.25 0.95 22.65
CA ALA A 23 -8.65 1.08 22.32
C ALA A 23 -8.82 1.94 21.07
N SER A 24 -9.56 1.43 20.08
CA SER A 24 -10.07 2.23 18.97
C SER A 24 -11.56 2.45 19.15
N ILE A 25 -12.00 3.70 19.04
CA ILE A 25 -13.40 4.06 19.23
C ILE A 25 -14.07 4.20 17.86
N ASN A 26 -15.09 3.40 17.63
CA ASN A 26 -16.04 3.59 16.55
C ASN A 26 -17.20 4.45 17.07
N CYS A 27 -17.52 5.58 16.45
CA CYS A 27 -18.65 6.40 16.87
C CYS A 27 -19.27 7.20 15.71
N ASP A 28 -20.47 7.75 15.91
CA ASP A 28 -21.14 8.67 14.98
C ASP A 28 -21.16 10.12 15.48
N PRO A 29 -20.13 10.95 15.17
CA PRO A 29 -20.16 12.38 15.44
C PRO A 29 -21.31 13.08 14.74
N VAL A 30 -22.14 13.83 15.48
CA VAL A 30 -23.25 14.56 14.88
C VAL A 30 -22.78 15.94 14.41
N LEU A 31 -22.91 16.23 13.11
CA LEU A 31 -22.53 17.52 12.54
C LEU A 31 -23.15 18.69 13.33
N PHE A 32 -22.34 19.72 13.61
CA PHE A 32 -22.70 20.93 14.37
C PHE A 32 -22.89 20.77 15.88
N ARG A 33 -22.93 19.55 16.42
CA ARG A 33 -23.22 19.26 17.83
C ARG A 33 -21.96 19.12 18.68
N LYS A 34 -21.04 20.09 18.55
CA LYS A 34 -19.68 19.98 19.10
C LYS A 34 -19.60 19.61 20.58
N GLU A 35 -20.33 20.31 21.45
CA GLU A 35 -20.30 20.00 22.90
C GLU A 35 -20.89 18.63 23.24
N GLU A 36 -21.95 18.20 22.53
CA GLU A 36 -22.55 16.87 22.70
C GLU A 36 -21.55 15.80 22.25
N ASN A 37 -20.91 15.99 21.10
CA ASN A 37 -19.88 15.10 20.57
C ASN A 37 -18.69 14.97 21.53
N ILE A 38 -18.15 16.09 22.02
CA ILE A 38 -17.00 16.08 22.95
C ILE A 38 -17.38 15.37 24.25
N THR A 39 -18.57 15.67 24.80
CA THR A 39 -19.05 15.02 26.03
C THR A 39 -19.14 13.50 25.84
N ARG A 40 -19.73 13.04 24.74
CA ARG A 40 -19.84 11.62 24.40
C ARG A 40 -18.47 10.94 24.24
N GLN A 41 -17.53 11.62 23.59
CA GLN A 41 -16.18 11.09 23.39
C GLN A 41 -15.41 10.99 24.70
N LEU A 42 -15.53 11.97 25.60
CA LEU A 42 -14.92 11.92 26.93
C LEU A 42 -15.43 10.71 27.73
N GLU A 43 -16.73 10.40 27.64
CA GLU A 43 -17.29 9.19 28.28
C GLU A 43 -16.66 7.91 27.74
N LEU A 44 -16.61 7.75 26.40
CA LEU A 44 -16.06 6.57 25.74
C LEU A 44 -14.55 6.40 26.03
N VAL A 45 -13.81 7.51 26.01
CA VAL A 45 -12.38 7.50 26.32
C VAL A 45 -12.14 7.22 27.81
N GLU A 46 -12.94 7.76 28.72
CA GLU A 46 -12.84 7.45 30.14
C GLU A 46 -13.19 5.98 30.41
N GLU A 47 -14.18 5.42 29.70
CA GLU A 47 -14.51 3.99 29.75
C GLU A 47 -13.33 3.12 29.29
N ALA A 48 -12.72 3.44 28.15
CA ALA A 48 -11.54 2.74 27.64
C ALA A 48 -10.34 2.82 28.60
N ALA A 49 -10.10 4.01 29.18
CA ALA A 49 -9.04 4.23 30.15
C ALA A 49 -9.27 3.44 31.45
N LYS A 50 -10.50 3.41 31.97
CA LYS A 50 -10.90 2.56 33.11
C LYS A 50 -10.72 1.08 32.81
N ASN A 51 -10.89 0.67 31.54
CA ASN A 51 -10.64 -0.67 31.05
C ASN A 51 -9.15 -0.98 30.78
N GLY A 52 -8.24 -0.08 31.17
CA GLY A 52 -6.79 -0.29 31.14
C GLY A 52 -6.12 0.03 29.80
N ALA A 53 -6.81 0.64 28.85
CA ALA A 53 -6.19 1.06 27.60
C ALA A 53 -5.14 2.17 27.84
N LYS A 54 -3.95 1.99 27.28
CA LYS A 54 -2.83 2.94 27.34
C LYS A 54 -2.74 3.85 26.13
N LEU A 55 -3.20 3.42 24.97
CA LEU A 55 -3.36 4.24 23.77
C LEU A 55 -4.82 4.16 23.30
N ILE A 56 -5.46 5.30 23.14
CA ILE A 56 -6.87 5.42 22.80
C ILE A 56 -7.01 6.34 21.58
N ALA A 57 -7.69 5.89 20.54
CA ALA A 57 -7.92 6.68 19.33
C ALA A 57 -9.41 7.00 19.14
N LEU A 58 -9.68 8.24 18.75
CA LEU A 58 -10.98 8.74 18.33
C LEU A 58 -10.98 9.07 16.82
N PRO A 59 -12.14 9.05 16.14
CA PRO A 59 -12.18 9.26 14.70
C PRO A 59 -11.70 10.63 14.22
N GLU A 60 -11.49 10.74 12.90
CA GLU A 60 -11.22 12.01 12.23
C GLU A 60 -12.39 12.98 12.47
N MET A 61 -12.10 14.22 12.82
CA MET A 61 -13.14 15.26 13.05
C MET A 61 -14.22 14.83 14.07
N ALA A 62 -13.88 13.92 14.99
CA ALA A 62 -14.83 13.34 15.92
C ALA A 62 -15.55 14.40 16.77
N THR A 63 -14.91 15.54 17.01
CA THR A 63 -15.46 16.66 17.78
C THR A 63 -16.63 17.37 17.08
N THR A 64 -16.78 17.30 15.76
CA THR A 64 -17.65 18.25 15.04
C THR A 64 -18.47 17.69 13.88
N GLY A 65 -18.08 16.54 13.31
CA GLY A 65 -18.58 16.06 12.00
C GLY A 65 -17.68 16.49 10.84
N TYR A 66 -17.91 15.98 9.63
CA TYR A 66 -16.95 16.02 8.52
C TYR A 66 -17.39 16.81 7.28
N CYS A 67 -18.66 16.71 6.90
CA CYS A 67 -19.21 17.13 5.61
C CYS A 67 -19.48 18.64 5.54
N TRP A 68 -18.50 19.48 5.87
CA TRP A 68 -18.58 20.95 5.79
C TRP A 68 -18.71 21.45 4.34
N TYR A 69 -19.51 22.50 4.15
CA TYR A 69 -19.67 23.15 2.84
C TYR A 69 -18.47 24.01 2.47
N ASP A 70 -18.02 24.85 3.41
CA ASP A 70 -16.96 25.83 3.19
C ASP A 70 -16.33 26.29 4.52
N ARG A 71 -15.35 27.20 4.39
CA ARG A 71 -14.64 27.81 5.51
C ARG A 71 -15.54 28.57 6.48
N SER A 72 -16.61 29.21 6.02
CA SER A 72 -17.51 30.00 6.87
C SER A 72 -18.34 29.10 7.78
N GLU A 73 -18.79 27.95 7.25
CA GLU A 73 -19.61 27.01 8.00
C GLU A 73 -18.83 26.35 9.15
N VAL A 74 -17.57 25.98 8.93
CA VAL A 74 -16.72 25.35 9.96
C VAL A 74 -16.11 26.35 10.95
N ALA A 75 -16.05 27.65 10.61
CA ALA A 75 -15.38 28.68 11.41
C ALA A 75 -15.82 28.76 12.89
N PRO A 76 -17.09 28.53 13.28
CA PRO A 76 -17.47 28.51 14.69
C PRO A 76 -16.94 27.31 15.49
N TYR A 77 -16.41 26.30 14.80
CA TYR A 77 -16.09 24.99 15.36
C TYR A 77 -14.59 24.71 15.47
N VAL A 78 -13.75 25.45 14.75
CA VAL A 78 -12.29 25.33 14.81
C VAL A 78 -11.75 25.73 16.18
N GLU A 79 -10.71 25.05 16.64
CA GLU A 79 -9.99 25.36 17.87
C GLU A 79 -8.48 25.30 17.67
N PRO A 80 -7.68 26.05 18.44
CA PRO A 80 -6.23 25.88 18.43
C PRO A 80 -5.84 24.53 19.05
N VAL A 81 -4.67 24.01 18.66
CA VAL A 81 -4.00 22.90 19.34
C VAL A 81 -2.65 23.41 19.88
N PRO A 82 -2.41 23.42 21.20
CA PRO A 82 -3.34 23.10 22.30
C PRO A 82 -4.48 24.13 22.45
N GLY A 83 -5.60 23.68 23.01
CA GLY A 83 -6.82 24.47 23.22
C GLY A 83 -7.88 23.78 24.10
N PRO A 84 -9.08 24.37 24.19
CA PRO A 84 -10.13 23.93 25.14
C PRO A 84 -10.49 22.45 25.05
N THR A 85 -10.61 21.90 23.84
CA THR A 85 -10.92 20.48 23.64
C THR A 85 -9.77 19.59 24.09
N THR A 86 -8.52 19.91 23.71
CA THR A 86 -7.35 19.11 24.11
C THR A 86 -7.11 19.16 25.62
N ASP A 87 -7.44 20.28 26.28
CA ASP A 87 -7.33 20.42 27.73
C ASP A 87 -8.26 19.43 28.46
N ARG A 88 -9.51 19.28 27.98
CA ARG A 88 -10.48 18.33 28.54
C ARG A 88 -10.03 16.88 28.41
N PHE A 89 -9.48 16.49 27.26
CA PHE A 89 -8.90 15.15 27.11
C PHE A 89 -7.62 14.99 27.96
N GLY A 90 -6.85 16.06 28.15
CA GLY A 90 -5.68 16.11 29.03
C GLY A 90 -5.99 15.80 30.50
N GLU A 91 -7.20 16.13 30.97
CA GLU A 91 -7.65 15.73 32.32
C GLU A 91 -7.73 14.20 32.46
N ILE A 92 -8.19 13.51 31.41
CA ILE A 92 -8.29 12.04 31.39
C ILE A 92 -6.89 11.41 31.28
N THR A 93 -6.05 11.88 30.36
CA THR A 93 -4.69 11.34 30.20
C THR A 93 -3.89 11.45 31.49
N LYS A 94 -3.99 12.58 32.19
CA LYS A 94 -3.34 12.81 33.48
C LYS A 94 -3.89 11.91 34.58
N LYS A 95 -5.22 11.72 34.63
CA LYS A 95 -5.90 10.90 35.64
C LYS A 95 -5.58 9.42 35.50
N TYR A 96 -5.47 8.90 34.28
CA TYR A 96 -5.33 7.46 34.01
C TYR A 96 -3.94 7.03 33.52
N GLY A 97 -3.04 7.98 33.26
CA GLY A 97 -1.71 7.68 32.72
C GLY A 97 -1.80 6.96 31.37
N CYS A 98 -2.61 7.51 30.46
CA CYS A 98 -2.83 7.01 29.10
C CYS A 98 -2.58 8.11 28.06
N TYR A 99 -2.61 7.73 26.78
CA TYR A 99 -2.39 8.60 25.62
C TYR A 99 -3.63 8.56 24.74
N ILE A 100 -4.05 9.73 24.26
CA ILE A 100 -5.25 9.89 23.44
C ILE A 100 -4.88 10.57 22.13
N VAL A 101 -5.37 10.04 21.01
CA VAL A 101 -5.38 10.73 19.71
C VAL A 101 -6.81 11.16 19.39
N VAL A 102 -7.01 12.46 19.12
CA VAL A 102 -8.33 13.03 18.80
C VAL A 102 -8.29 13.86 17.52
N GLY A 103 -9.17 13.55 16.58
CA GLY A 103 -9.37 14.31 15.35
C GLY A 103 -10.27 15.54 15.54
N MET A 104 -9.84 16.70 15.07
CA MET A 104 -10.57 17.97 15.21
C MET A 104 -10.21 19.01 14.13
N PRO A 105 -11.12 19.96 13.83
CA PRO A 105 -10.77 21.12 13.02
C PRO A 105 -9.89 22.08 13.81
N GLU A 106 -8.66 22.30 13.33
CA GLU A 106 -7.69 23.18 13.95
C GLU A 106 -7.74 24.58 13.33
N VAL A 107 -7.52 25.63 14.14
CA VAL A 107 -7.12 26.96 13.66
C VAL A 107 -5.72 27.34 14.16
N ASP A 108 -4.85 27.68 13.22
CA ASP A 108 -3.56 28.28 13.53
C ASP A 108 -3.75 29.74 13.97
N LYS A 109 -3.43 30.05 15.23
CA LYS A 109 -3.60 31.40 15.80
C LYS A 109 -2.75 32.47 15.13
N THR A 110 -1.64 32.10 14.50
CA THR A 110 -0.71 33.03 13.86
C THR A 110 -1.18 33.42 12.47
N THR A 111 -1.62 32.43 11.69
CA THR A 111 -1.98 32.64 10.28
C THR A 111 -3.49 32.76 10.06
N GLY A 112 -4.30 32.31 11.03
CA GLY A 112 -5.73 32.14 10.90
C GLY A 112 -6.14 30.97 10.00
N LEU A 113 -5.21 30.20 9.44
CA LEU A 113 -5.52 29.08 8.55
C LEU A 113 -6.17 27.91 9.31
N TYR A 114 -7.02 27.17 8.61
CA TYR A 114 -7.70 26.00 9.19
C TYR A 114 -7.09 24.71 8.64
N TYR A 115 -7.05 23.70 9.49
CA TYR A 115 -6.51 22.38 9.15
C TYR A 115 -7.43 21.29 9.67
N ASN A 116 -7.42 20.14 8.99
CA ASN A 116 -7.95 18.90 9.55
C ASN A 116 -6.80 18.22 10.30
N SER A 117 -6.93 18.12 11.62
CA SER A 117 -5.80 17.78 12.48
C SER A 117 -6.15 16.67 13.47
N ALA A 118 -5.13 15.97 13.92
CA ALA A 118 -5.22 15.00 15.00
C ALA A 118 -4.15 15.33 16.06
N ALA A 119 -4.59 15.51 17.31
CA ALA A 119 -3.70 15.85 18.41
C ALA A 119 -3.38 14.60 19.24
N LEU A 120 -2.09 14.38 19.53
CA LEU A 120 -1.63 13.38 20.50
C LEU A 120 -1.49 14.05 21.87
N ILE A 121 -2.21 13.50 22.84
CA ILE A 121 -2.28 14.02 24.20
C ILE A 121 -1.75 12.94 25.14
N GLY A 122 -0.80 13.30 26.00
CA GLY A 122 -0.27 12.44 27.06
C GLY A 122 -0.54 13.01 28.46
N PRO A 123 -0.01 12.36 29.51
CA PRO A 123 -0.26 12.75 30.90
C PRO A 123 0.18 14.19 31.26
N ASP A 124 1.19 14.71 30.54
CA ASP A 124 1.75 16.04 30.75
C ASP A 124 1.17 17.11 29.79
N GLY A 125 0.18 16.74 28.96
CA GLY A 125 -0.47 17.62 27.99
C GLY A 125 -0.27 17.18 26.53
N VAL A 126 -0.45 18.11 25.59
CA VAL A 126 -0.29 17.84 24.15
C VAL A 126 1.17 17.54 23.83
N ILE A 127 1.43 16.38 23.24
CA ILE A 127 2.75 15.92 22.79
C ILE A 127 3.02 16.43 21.37
N GLY A 128 2.00 16.41 20.51
CA GLY A 128 2.14 16.78 19.11
C GLY A 128 0.82 16.83 18.37
N CYS A 129 0.87 17.27 17.12
CA CYS A 129 -0.29 17.40 16.25
C CYS A 129 0.11 17.05 14.82
N HIS A 130 -0.66 16.18 14.17
CA HIS A 130 -0.57 15.93 12.74
C HIS A 130 -1.64 16.73 12.01
N ARG A 131 -1.26 17.44 10.95
CA ARG A 131 -2.18 18.11 10.03
C ARG A 131 -2.25 17.27 8.76
N LYS A 132 -3.45 16.88 8.35
CA LYS A 132 -3.67 15.97 7.23
C LYS A 132 -3.02 16.48 5.95
N THR A 133 -2.20 15.65 5.32
CA THR A 133 -1.41 16.06 4.14
C THR A 133 -2.17 15.87 2.84
N HIS A 134 -3.00 14.82 2.74
CA HIS A 134 -3.77 14.49 1.54
C HIS A 134 -5.26 14.76 1.79
N SER A 135 -5.77 15.88 1.28
CA SER A 135 -7.18 16.23 1.43
C SER A 135 -8.11 15.32 0.63
N TYR A 136 -9.35 15.18 1.11
CA TYR A 136 -10.37 14.36 0.47
C TYR A 136 -11.69 15.11 0.32
N ILE A 137 -12.28 15.06 -0.88
CA ILE A 137 -13.60 15.59 -1.27
C ILE A 137 -13.99 16.97 -0.72
N SER A 138 -14.52 17.05 0.51
CA SER A 138 -15.05 18.28 1.11
C SER A 138 -13.96 19.18 1.68
N GLU A 139 -12.87 18.56 2.15
CA GLU A 139 -11.82 19.23 2.90
C GLU A 139 -11.11 20.38 2.17
N PRO A 140 -10.79 20.28 0.86
CA PRO A 140 -10.15 21.37 0.12
C PRO A 140 -10.95 22.69 0.09
N LYS A 141 -12.23 22.68 0.47
CA LYS A 141 -13.09 23.88 0.51
C LYS A 141 -12.90 24.72 1.77
N TRP A 142 -12.30 24.17 2.82
CA TRP A 142 -12.21 24.83 4.12
C TRP A 142 -10.85 24.70 4.82
N ALA A 143 -10.11 23.63 4.57
CA ALA A 143 -8.81 23.35 5.19
C ALA A 143 -7.66 23.54 4.20
N LYS A 144 -6.49 23.93 4.73
CA LYS A 144 -5.21 23.85 4.03
C LYS A 144 -4.62 22.45 4.23
N GLN A 145 -3.87 21.96 3.23
CA GLN A 145 -3.02 20.78 3.37
C GLN A 145 -1.98 20.98 4.49
N GLY A 146 -1.71 19.90 5.23
CA GLY A 146 -0.81 19.89 6.37
C GLY A 146 0.63 20.26 6.03
N ASP A 147 1.27 20.92 6.99
CA ASP A 147 2.59 21.53 6.87
C ASP A 147 3.56 21.15 7.99
N LEU A 148 3.29 20.04 8.69
CA LEU A 148 4.07 19.60 9.84
C LEU A 148 4.95 18.37 9.57
N ASP A 149 5.07 17.92 8.32
CA ASP A 149 5.73 16.64 7.96
C ASP A 149 5.00 15.41 8.55
N HIS A 150 5.42 14.20 8.21
CA HIS A 150 4.93 12.95 8.80
C HIS A 150 5.71 12.61 10.07
N GLN A 151 5.37 13.31 11.15
CA GLN A 151 6.05 13.23 12.44
C GLN A 151 5.79 11.91 13.16
N VAL A 152 6.76 11.47 13.96
CA VAL A 152 6.61 10.35 14.89
C VAL A 152 6.97 10.85 16.29
N PHE A 153 6.13 10.53 17.26
CA PHE A 153 6.24 11.00 18.62
C PHE A 153 6.76 9.88 19.52
N ALA A 154 7.94 10.09 20.10
CA ALA A 154 8.50 9.19 21.10
C ALA A 154 7.76 9.33 22.43
N THR A 155 7.26 8.22 22.98
CA THR A 155 6.55 8.17 24.25
C THR A 155 7.00 6.96 25.09
N PRO A 156 6.74 6.95 26.42
CA PRO A 156 6.96 5.77 27.28
C PRO A 156 6.30 4.47 26.81
N ILE A 157 5.26 4.53 25.98
CA ILE A 157 4.57 3.37 25.40
C ILE A 157 5.04 3.03 23.97
N GLY A 158 6.14 3.62 23.51
CA GLY A 158 6.69 3.44 22.16
C GLY A 158 6.50 4.65 21.25
N ASN A 159 6.89 4.49 20.00
CA ASN A 159 6.86 5.53 18.99
C ASN A 159 5.52 5.52 18.24
N ILE A 160 4.84 6.67 18.23
CA ILE A 160 3.49 6.82 17.68
C ILE A 160 3.54 7.72 16.44
N GLY A 161 3.16 7.18 15.28
CA GLY A 161 2.82 7.94 14.07
C GLY A 161 1.32 8.23 14.00
N ILE A 162 0.92 9.24 13.23
CA ILE A 162 -0.48 9.64 13.06
C ILE A 162 -0.76 9.94 11.60
N LEU A 163 -1.69 9.19 11.02
CA LEU A 163 -2.23 9.45 9.68
C LEU A 163 -3.71 9.78 9.78
N ILE A 164 -4.20 10.65 8.90
CA ILE A 164 -5.63 10.99 8.87
C ILE A 164 -6.24 10.53 7.54
N CYS A 165 -7.19 9.60 7.63
CA CYS A 165 -8.06 9.16 6.55
C CYS A 165 -7.30 8.91 5.22
N MET A 166 -7.45 9.82 4.27
CA MET A 166 -6.86 9.73 2.93
C MET A 166 -5.33 9.60 2.90
N ASP A 167 -4.61 10.07 3.94
CA ASP A 167 -3.16 9.88 4.04
C ASP A 167 -2.74 8.41 3.86
N ILE A 168 -3.54 7.45 4.32
CA ILE A 168 -3.19 6.01 4.29
C ILE A 168 -3.22 5.40 2.88
N HIS A 169 -3.89 6.03 1.91
CA HIS A 169 -3.92 5.52 0.53
C HIS A 169 -2.56 5.64 -0.16
N PHE A 170 -1.68 6.51 0.34
CA PHE A 170 -0.36 6.77 -0.20
C PHE A 170 0.65 5.85 0.49
N ILE A 171 1.51 5.19 -0.29
CA ILE A 171 2.52 4.27 0.29
C ILE A 171 3.56 5.05 1.08
N GLU A 172 3.81 6.28 0.65
CA GLU A 172 4.83 7.18 1.16
C GLU A 172 4.57 7.57 2.62
N THR A 173 3.34 7.91 2.98
CA THR A 173 3.00 8.50 4.29
C THR A 173 3.29 7.54 5.45
N ALA A 174 2.79 6.30 5.37
CA ALA A 174 3.06 5.28 6.38
C ALA A 174 4.53 4.84 6.37
N ARG A 175 5.17 4.80 5.19
CA ARG A 175 6.59 4.47 5.07
C ARG A 175 7.46 5.52 5.74
N LEU A 176 7.13 6.80 5.59
CA LEU A 176 7.80 7.91 6.24
C LEU A 176 7.77 7.78 7.78
N GLU A 177 6.63 7.42 8.36
CA GLU A 177 6.53 7.17 9.81
C GLU A 177 7.31 5.93 10.24
N ALA A 178 7.24 4.86 9.43
CA ALA A 178 7.95 3.63 9.70
C ALA A 178 9.47 3.81 9.69
N LEU A 179 10.01 4.58 8.74
CA LEU A 179 11.44 4.92 8.65
C LEU A 179 11.90 5.81 9.82
N ARG A 180 11.01 6.65 10.36
CA ARG A 180 11.25 7.40 11.62
C ARG A 180 11.13 6.53 12.88
N GLY A 181 10.75 5.27 12.72
CA GLY A 181 10.71 4.28 13.80
C GLY A 181 9.36 4.14 14.49
N ALA A 182 8.24 4.49 13.85
CA ALA A 182 6.90 4.26 14.41
C ALA A 182 6.69 2.78 14.75
N ASP A 183 6.24 2.52 15.98
CA ASP A 183 5.82 1.19 16.44
C ASP A 183 4.32 0.98 16.18
N VAL A 184 3.54 2.04 16.36
CA VAL A 184 2.10 2.10 16.08
C VAL A 184 1.81 3.31 15.20
N ILE A 185 1.06 3.09 14.13
CA ILE A 185 0.44 4.15 13.33
C ILE A 185 -1.00 4.28 13.82
N VAL A 186 -1.34 5.40 14.45
CA VAL A 186 -2.72 5.71 14.77
C VAL A 186 -3.35 6.34 13.55
N HIS A 187 -4.25 5.60 12.92
CA HIS A 187 -5.03 6.10 11.80
C HIS A 187 -6.39 6.56 12.35
N VAL A 188 -6.79 7.78 11.99
CA VAL A 188 -8.12 8.30 12.35
C VAL A 188 -8.83 8.69 11.07
N SER A 189 -10.08 8.26 10.90
CA SER A 189 -10.74 8.40 9.60
C SER A 189 -12.24 8.67 9.66
N ASN A 190 -12.71 9.22 8.55
CA ASN A 190 -14.10 9.24 8.11
C ASN A 190 -14.20 8.43 6.81
N TRP A 191 -13.86 7.14 6.90
CA TRP A 191 -13.80 6.22 5.77
C TRP A 191 -15.18 5.85 5.26
N LEU A 192 -15.28 5.68 3.94
CA LEU A 192 -16.52 5.43 3.23
C LEU A 192 -16.30 4.58 1.99
N ALA A 193 -17.41 4.19 1.36
CA ALA A 193 -17.47 3.49 0.09
C ALA A 193 -16.67 2.16 -0.01
N GLU A 194 -16.37 1.51 1.11
CA GLU A 194 -15.82 0.15 1.13
C GLU A 194 -16.21 -0.59 2.42
N LYS A 195 -16.28 -1.92 2.35
CA LYS A 195 -16.37 -2.79 3.52
C LYS A 195 -15.08 -2.75 4.35
N THR A 196 -15.19 -2.55 5.65
CA THR A 196 -14.06 -2.37 6.56
C THR A 196 -13.93 -3.52 7.57
N PRO A 197 -12.74 -3.81 8.13
CA PRO A 197 -11.46 -3.10 7.99
C PRO A 197 -10.90 -3.04 6.57
N ALA A 198 -10.51 -1.86 6.07
CA ALA A 198 -10.17 -1.69 4.66
C ALA A 198 -8.85 -2.41 4.29
N PRO A 199 -8.75 -2.98 3.07
CA PRO A 199 -7.52 -3.58 2.53
C PRO A 199 -6.28 -2.67 2.61
N TYR A 200 -6.47 -1.35 2.50
CA TYR A 200 -5.37 -0.37 2.59
C TYR A 200 -4.79 -0.28 4.00
N TRP A 201 -5.64 -0.31 5.03
CA TRP A 201 -5.19 -0.27 6.43
C TRP A 201 -4.35 -1.50 6.77
N ILE A 202 -4.84 -2.67 6.33
CA ILE A 202 -4.16 -3.95 6.45
C ILE A 202 -2.80 -3.92 5.76
N THR A 203 -2.78 -3.40 4.54
CA THR A 203 -1.55 -3.30 3.73
C THR A 203 -0.53 -2.37 4.35
N ARG A 204 -0.94 -1.22 4.91
CA ARG A 204 0.00 -0.29 5.55
C ARG A 204 0.56 -0.83 6.86
N ALA A 205 -0.21 -1.61 7.63
CA ALA A 205 0.32 -2.36 8.77
C ALA A 205 1.40 -3.36 8.30
N PHE A 206 1.06 -4.16 7.29
CA PHE A 206 1.96 -5.17 6.73
C PHE A 206 3.24 -4.57 6.13
N ASP A 207 3.15 -3.61 5.21
CA ASP A 207 4.30 -3.06 4.47
C ASP A 207 5.36 -2.44 5.39
N ASN A 208 4.87 -1.87 6.49
CA ASN A 208 5.71 -1.16 7.43
C ASN A 208 6.13 -2.06 8.59
N GLY A 209 5.39 -3.12 8.93
CA GLY A 209 5.63 -3.84 10.17
C GLY A 209 5.29 -3.01 11.40
N CYS A 210 4.31 -2.12 11.28
CA CYS A 210 3.75 -1.35 12.38
C CYS A 210 2.39 -1.94 12.77
N TYR A 211 2.00 -1.76 14.03
CA TYR A 211 0.58 -1.84 14.34
C TYR A 211 -0.16 -0.69 13.66
N VAL A 212 -1.39 -0.94 13.22
CA VAL A 212 -2.32 0.13 12.84
C VAL A 212 -3.51 0.09 13.80
N LEU A 213 -3.64 1.15 14.59
CA LEU A 213 -4.82 1.40 15.42
C LEU A 213 -5.72 2.36 14.64
N GLU A 214 -6.73 1.81 13.97
CA GLU A 214 -7.62 2.58 13.10
C GLU A 214 -8.92 2.92 13.82
N SER A 215 -9.25 4.21 13.91
CA SER A 215 -10.47 4.72 14.50
C SER A 215 -11.28 5.46 13.45
N ASN A 216 -12.37 4.83 13.01
CA ASN A 216 -13.26 5.34 11.99
C ASN A 216 -14.63 5.69 12.58
N ARG A 217 -15.31 6.67 11.98
CA ARG A 217 -16.71 6.93 12.29
C ARG A 217 -17.67 5.98 11.57
N CYS A 218 -18.89 5.92 12.07
CA CYS A 218 -20.04 5.39 11.35
C CYS A 218 -21.10 6.49 11.09
N GLY A 219 -22.30 6.07 10.71
CA GLY A 219 -23.43 6.96 10.49
C GLY A 219 -23.53 7.57 9.10
N LEU A 220 -24.60 8.33 8.91
CA LEU A 220 -24.95 9.01 7.66
C LEU A 220 -24.93 10.52 7.90
N GLU A 221 -24.01 11.23 7.27
CA GLU A 221 -23.91 12.68 7.38
C GLU A 221 -24.04 13.31 6.00
N ARG A 222 -25.05 14.17 5.80
CA ARG A 222 -25.28 14.86 4.51
C ARG A 222 -25.19 13.93 3.29
N THR A 223 -25.88 12.78 3.37
CA THR A 223 -25.92 11.71 2.33
C THR A 223 -24.62 10.92 2.14
N VAL A 224 -23.56 11.23 2.89
CA VAL A 224 -22.32 10.47 2.93
C VAL A 224 -22.44 9.39 4.00
N GLN A 225 -22.38 8.14 3.56
CA GLN A 225 -22.44 6.98 4.44
C GLN A 225 -21.03 6.53 4.80
N PHE A 226 -20.68 6.58 6.09
CA PHE A 226 -19.41 6.10 6.60
C PHE A 226 -19.45 4.62 6.94
N SER A 227 -18.31 3.97 6.83
CA SER A 227 -18.22 2.50 6.85
C SER A 227 -18.10 1.89 8.26
N GLY A 228 -17.75 2.64 9.31
CA GLY A 228 -17.31 2.04 10.56
C GLY A 228 -16.04 1.18 10.35
N GLY A 229 -15.88 0.09 11.09
CA GLY A 229 -14.73 -0.80 10.92
C GLY A 229 -13.52 -0.47 11.77
N SER A 230 -13.66 0.40 12.78
CA SER A 230 -12.56 0.70 13.72
C SER A 230 -11.93 -0.58 14.24
N CYS A 231 -10.60 -0.66 14.27
CA CYS A 231 -9.91 -1.93 14.49
C CYS A 231 -8.48 -1.78 15.01
N LEU A 232 -7.91 -2.91 15.41
CA LEU A 232 -6.47 -3.06 15.61
C LEU A 232 -5.91 -4.12 14.66
N ILE A 233 -4.87 -3.74 13.92
CA ILE A 233 -4.20 -4.58 12.93
C ILE A 233 -2.75 -4.81 13.36
N ASN A 234 -2.32 -6.07 13.28
CA ASN A 234 -0.95 -6.50 13.58
C ASN A 234 0.06 -6.11 12.49
N PRO A 235 1.36 -6.05 12.82
CA PRO A 235 2.47 -5.84 11.86
C PRO A 235 2.54 -6.83 10.67
N ASP A 236 1.86 -7.97 10.75
CA ASP A 236 1.75 -8.98 9.69
C ASP A 236 0.46 -8.85 8.85
N GLY A 237 -0.36 -7.84 9.12
CA GLY A 237 -1.64 -7.59 8.47
C GLY A 237 -2.83 -8.31 9.11
N THR A 238 -2.65 -9.20 10.09
CA THR A 238 -3.78 -9.88 10.73
C THR A 238 -4.60 -8.92 11.61
N ILE A 239 -5.92 -9.05 11.59
CA ILE A 239 -6.84 -8.21 12.39
C ILE A 239 -7.03 -8.86 13.77
N GLN A 240 -6.77 -8.13 14.86
CA GLN A 240 -7.02 -8.63 16.22
C GLN A 240 -8.50 -8.52 16.61
N SER A 241 -9.08 -7.35 16.35
CA SER A 241 -10.45 -7.00 16.67
C SER A 241 -10.92 -5.85 15.78
N TYR A 242 -12.23 -5.75 15.55
CA TYR A 242 -12.84 -4.65 14.80
C TYR A 242 -14.32 -4.50 15.17
N ALA A 243 -14.82 -3.28 15.08
CA ALA A 243 -16.24 -2.94 15.17
C ALA A 243 -16.85 -3.06 13.77
N ASP A 244 -18.12 -3.43 13.66
CA ASP A 244 -18.80 -3.39 12.37
C ASP A 244 -19.20 -1.93 12.03
N HIS A 245 -20.28 -1.43 12.63
CA HIS A 245 -20.85 -0.12 12.28
C HIS A 245 -21.50 0.68 13.42
N ASN A 246 -21.51 0.17 14.66
CA ASN A 246 -22.17 0.85 15.77
C ASN A 246 -21.18 1.67 16.59
N ASP A 247 -21.68 2.50 17.49
CA ASP A 247 -20.89 3.05 18.59
C ASP A 247 -20.31 1.90 19.43
N GLU A 248 -18.99 1.68 19.33
CA GLU A 248 -18.33 0.53 19.93
C GLU A 248 -16.86 0.84 20.23
N ILE A 249 -16.32 0.27 21.31
CA ILE A 249 -14.90 0.35 21.64
C ILE A 249 -14.25 -0.99 21.29
N CYS A 250 -13.29 -0.97 20.37
CA CYS A 250 -12.50 -2.13 20.00
C CYS A 250 -11.19 -2.13 20.79
N TYR A 251 -10.97 -3.18 21.57
CA TYR A 251 -9.73 -3.35 22.31
C TYR A 251 -8.79 -4.33 21.61
N GLY A 252 -7.48 -4.13 21.81
CA GLY A 252 -6.47 -5.10 21.43
C GLY A 252 -5.12 -4.77 22.09
N GLU A 253 -4.07 -5.51 21.74
CA GLU A 253 -2.77 -5.38 22.39
C GLU A 253 -1.67 -5.01 21.40
N VAL A 254 -0.82 -4.07 21.80
CA VAL A 254 0.40 -3.71 21.08
C VAL A 254 1.58 -4.35 21.81
N ASP A 255 2.42 -5.07 21.08
CA ASP A 255 3.72 -5.58 21.53
C ASP A 255 4.83 -4.88 20.73
N ILE A 256 5.55 -3.97 21.37
CA ILE A 256 6.56 -3.13 20.71
C ILE A 256 7.69 -3.98 20.09
N SER A 257 8.01 -5.12 20.70
CA SER A 257 9.05 -6.00 20.16
C SER A 257 8.66 -6.61 18.81
N LYS A 258 7.37 -6.93 18.62
CA LYS A 258 6.85 -7.46 17.35
C LYS A 258 6.92 -6.42 16.24
N ALA A 259 6.53 -5.18 16.50
CA ALA A 259 6.61 -4.09 15.52
C ALA A 259 8.07 -3.84 15.09
N ARG A 260 8.98 -3.79 16.07
CA ARG A 260 10.41 -3.53 15.82
C ARG A 260 11.15 -4.68 15.14
N SER A 261 10.59 -5.90 15.16
CA SER A 261 11.20 -7.02 14.44
C SER A 261 11.29 -6.77 12.93
N ARG A 262 10.26 -6.12 12.35
CA ARG A 262 10.11 -5.83 10.91
C ARG A 262 10.36 -7.04 9.98
N LYS A 263 10.42 -8.28 10.51
CA LYS A 263 10.78 -9.47 9.73
C LYS A 263 9.57 -10.03 9.00
N LEU A 264 9.81 -10.49 7.79
CA LEU A 264 8.93 -11.38 7.04
C LEU A 264 9.12 -12.84 7.50
N PRO A 265 8.18 -13.76 7.21
CA PRO A 265 8.30 -15.17 7.60
C PRO A 265 9.56 -15.88 7.08
N ASP A 266 10.15 -15.41 5.98
CA ASP A 266 11.42 -15.94 5.44
C ASP A 266 12.67 -15.35 6.11
N GLY A 267 12.50 -14.47 7.11
CA GLY A 267 13.58 -13.78 7.82
C GLY A 267 14.05 -12.48 7.18
N THR A 268 13.53 -12.11 6.00
CA THR A 268 13.86 -10.85 5.33
C THR A 268 13.35 -9.66 6.15
N ASP A 269 14.19 -8.64 6.32
CA ASP A 269 13.78 -7.39 6.99
C ASP A 269 13.09 -6.44 6.00
N LYS A 270 11.92 -5.91 6.36
CA LYS A 270 11.14 -4.99 5.52
C LYS A 270 11.85 -3.65 5.27
N MET A 271 12.73 -3.21 6.17
CA MET A 271 13.46 -1.95 6.03
C MET A 271 14.81 -2.16 5.38
N GLU A 272 15.56 -3.20 5.76
CA GLU A 272 16.90 -3.46 5.20
C GLU A 272 16.85 -3.91 3.74
N ILE A 273 15.75 -4.53 3.28
CA ILE A 273 15.65 -4.96 1.87
C ILE A 273 15.57 -3.77 0.92
N ARG A 274 15.14 -2.59 1.38
CA ARG A 274 14.96 -1.40 0.53
C ARG A 274 16.26 -0.99 -0.17
N ARG A 275 16.12 -0.36 -1.33
CA ARG A 275 17.20 0.22 -2.12
C ARG A 275 16.95 1.71 -2.39
N PRO A 276 17.16 2.60 -1.41
CA PRO A 276 16.81 4.02 -1.52
C PRO A 276 17.47 4.74 -2.71
N ASP A 277 18.65 4.29 -3.11
CA ASP A 277 19.37 4.73 -4.31
C ASP A 277 18.55 4.58 -5.60
N LEU A 278 17.65 3.58 -5.65
CA LEU A 278 16.80 3.32 -6.81
C LEU A 278 15.49 4.13 -6.81
N TYR A 279 15.20 4.87 -5.74
CA TYR A 279 13.90 5.52 -5.53
C TYR A 279 13.94 7.04 -5.74
N MET A 280 15.00 7.59 -6.31
CA MET A 280 15.16 9.05 -6.46
C MET A 280 13.94 9.75 -7.09
N ASP A 281 13.32 9.13 -8.10
CA ASP A 281 12.15 9.70 -8.78
C ASP A 281 10.91 9.76 -7.88
N ILE A 282 10.90 9.08 -6.73
CA ILE A 282 9.81 9.19 -5.75
C ILE A 282 9.65 10.63 -5.26
N CYS A 283 10.74 11.43 -5.25
CA CYS A 283 10.72 12.85 -4.90
C CYS A 283 10.32 13.77 -6.07
N SER A 284 10.11 13.22 -7.27
CA SER A 284 9.64 13.96 -8.45
C SER A 284 8.12 13.89 -8.61
N ASP A 285 7.55 14.76 -9.47
CA ASP A 285 6.11 14.77 -9.76
C ASP A 285 5.80 14.80 -11.26
N PRO A 286 5.96 13.67 -11.97
CA PRO A 286 5.71 13.58 -13.41
C PRO A 286 4.22 13.71 -13.79
N PHE A 287 3.30 13.63 -12.81
CA PHE A 287 1.85 13.73 -13.02
C PHE A 287 1.26 15.07 -12.59
N LEU A 288 2.10 16.05 -12.23
CA LEU A 288 1.68 17.43 -11.97
C LEU A 288 1.06 18.11 -13.22
N TRP A 289 1.47 17.67 -14.41
CA TRP A 289 0.96 18.14 -15.70
C TRP A 289 0.33 17.00 -16.50
N ASN A 290 -0.30 17.35 -17.64
CA ASN A 290 -0.90 16.36 -18.55
C ASN A 290 0.14 15.28 -18.92
N PRO A 291 -0.06 14.01 -18.53
CA PRO A 291 0.95 12.98 -18.73
C PRO A 291 1.16 12.66 -20.23
N LEU A 292 0.16 12.88 -21.08
CA LEU A 292 0.32 12.70 -22.53
C LEU A 292 1.33 13.71 -23.11
N ASP A 293 1.42 14.91 -22.55
CA ASP A 293 2.42 15.91 -22.94
C ASP A 293 3.77 15.63 -22.26
N PHE A 294 3.75 15.35 -20.95
CA PHE A 294 4.97 15.12 -20.15
C PHE A 294 5.85 14.02 -20.74
N PHE A 295 5.29 12.84 -21.02
CA PHE A 295 6.06 11.72 -21.58
C PHE A 295 6.46 11.92 -23.05
N ARG A 296 5.88 12.91 -23.74
CA ARG A 296 6.28 13.30 -25.11
C ARG A 296 7.37 14.38 -25.12
N LEU A 297 7.72 14.96 -23.97
CA LEU A 297 8.73 16.01 -23.90
C LEU A 297 10.04 15.51 -24.53
N TYR A 298 10.55 16.30 -25.47
CA TYR A 298 11.77 16.03 -26.24
C TYR A 298 11.74 14.75 -27.10
N GLY A 299 10.56 14.12 -27.27
CA GLY A 299 10.40 12.93 -28.10
C GLY A 299 11.11 11.68 -27.58
N TYR A 300 11.50 11.64 -26.31
CA TYR A 300 12.37 10.58 -25.78
C TYR A 300 11.65 9.24 -25.61
N ASP A 301 10.43 9.24 -25.06
CA ASP A 301 9.68 8.00 -24.78
C ASP A 301 8.17 8.24 -24.57
N PRO A 302 7.40 8.49 -25.65
CA PRO A 302 5.97 8.77 -25.55
C PRO A 302 5.16 7.57 -25.04
N LEU A 303 4.10 7.83 -24.28
CA LEU A 303 3.14 6.78 -23.92
C LEU A 303 2.54 6.16 -25.19
N PRO A 304 2.49 4.82 -25.30
CA PRO A 304 1.84 4.16 -26.43
C PRO A 304 0.34 4.42 -26.39
N ASP A 305 -0.33 4.42 -27.55
CA ASP A 305 -1.78 4.67 -27.64
C ASP A 305 -2.61 3.75 -26.73
N GLY A 306 -2.14 2.51 -26.55
CA GLY A 306 -2.84 1.48 -25.78
C GLY A 306 -4.11 1.00 -26.47
N LYS A 307 -4.70 -0.07 -25.94
CA LYS A 307 -5.94 -0.65 -26.45
C LYS A 307 -6.61 -1.52 -25.40
N LYS A 308 -7.87 -1.88 -25.67
CA LYS A 308 -8.49 -3.01 -24.97
C LYS A 308 -7.78 -4.30 -25.35
N SER A 309 -7.39 -5.05 -24.34
CA SER A 309 -6.56 -6.24 -24.49
C SER A 309 -7.01 -7.29 -23.49
N ARG A 310 -6.84 -8.58 -23.81
CA ARG A 310 -7.01 -9.66 -22.82
C ARG A 310 -5.64 -10.08 -22.32
N VAL A 311 -5.49 -10.19 -21.00
CA VAL A 311 -4.24 -10.59 -20.36
C VAL A 311 -4.49 -11.74 -19.41
N THR A 312 -3.50 -12.62 -19.26
CA THR A 312 -3.63 -13.87 -18.50
C THR A 312 -2.57 -13.96 -17.42
N ALA A 313 -3.01 -14.18 -16.18
CA ALA A 313 -2.16 -14.66 -15.10
C ALA A 313 -2.16 -16.20 -15.08
N VAL A 314 -0.97 -16.80 -15.02
CA VAL A 314 -0.81 -18.25 -14.93
C VAL A 314 -0.54 -18.66 -13.48
N GLN A 315 -1.27 -19.66 -13.00
CA GLN A 315 -0.95 -20.38 -11.78
C GLN A 315 -0.42 -21.77 -12.16
N MET A 316 0.84 -22.05 -11.86
CA MET A 316 1.46 -23.35 -12.15
C MET A 316 2.62 -23.67 -11.20
N ASN A 317 3.00 -24.93 -11.10
CA ASN A 317 4.17 -25.34 -10.34
C ASN A 317 5.31 -25.71 -11.31
N PRO A 318 6.43 -24.96 -11.34
CA PRO A 318 7.57 -25.36 -12.13
C PRO A 318 8.22 -26.62 -11.54
N VAL A 319 8.57 -27.57 -12.41
CA VAL A 319 9.34 -28.75 -12.02
C VAL A 319 10.81 -28.35 -11.88
N TYR A 320 11.35 -28.54 -10.69
CA TYR A 320 12.70 -28.12 -10.37
C TYR A 320 13.75 -28.85 -11.23
N GLY A 321 14.62 -28.08 -11.88
CA GLY A 321 15.78 -28.61 -12.61
C GLY A 321 15.50 -29.19 -14.00
N ILE A 322 14.24 -29.25 -14.45
CA ILE A 322 13.86 -29.87 -15.74
C ILE A 322 13.32 -28.82 -16.71
N LYS A 323 14.22 -28.00 -17.28
CA LYS A 323 13.87 -26.91 -18.23
C LYS A 323 12.94 -27.36 -19.35
N GLN A 324 13.23 -28.50 -19.97
CA GLN A 324 12.43 -29.04 -21.08
C GLN A 324 10.96 -29.27 -20.70
N SER A 325 10.70 -29.80 -19.50
CA SER A 325 9.35 -30.06 -19.00
C SER A 325 8.61 -28.75 -18.74
N ASN A 326 9.28 -27.80 -18.09
CA ASN A 326 8.73 -26.48 -17.81
C ASN A 326 8.39 -25.71 -19.09
N LEU A 327 9.28 -25.72 -20.09
CA LEU A 327 9.06 -25.06 -21.37
C LEU A 327 7.94 -25.72 -22.18
N ALA A 328 7.81 -27.05 -22.14
CA ALA A 328 6.68 -27.75 -22.73
C ALA A 328 5.35 -27.33 -22.07
N LYS A 329 5.34 -27.20 -20.74
CA LYS A 329 4.17 -26.73 -19.98
C LYS A 329 3.83 -25.26 -20.28
N ILE A 330 4.83 -24.38 -20.35
CA ILE A 330 4.67 -22.99 -20.76
C ILE A 330 4.08 -22.91 -22.17
N SER A 331 4.54 -23.72 -23.12
CA SER A 331 3.97 -23.81 -24.47
C SER A 331 2.50 -24.25 -24.45
N GLU A 332 2.14 -25.25 -23.65
CA GLU A 332 0.76 -25.72 -23.51
C GLU A 332 -0.16 -24.63 -22.94
N LEU A 333 0.26 -23.98 -21.85
CA LEU A 333 -0.51 -22.95 -21.17
C LEU A 333 -0.63 -21.67 -22.02
N THR A 334 0.42 -21.32 -22.77
CA THR A 334 0.38 -20.24 -23.76
C THR A 334 -0.65 -20.54 -24.86
N ALA A 335 -0.69 -21.77 -25.38
CA ALA A 335 -1.68 -22.16 -26.38
C ALA A 335 -3.12 -22.06 -25.84
N LYS A 336 -3.34 -22.41 -24.57
CA LYS A 336 -4.64 -22.25 -23.90
C LYS A 336 -5.02 -20.79 -23.72
N ALA A 337 -4.11 -19.95 -23.23
CA ALA A 337 -4.32 -18.51 -23.11
C ALA A 337 -4.62 -17.86 -24.47
N HIS A 338 -3.90 -18.26 -25.52
CA HIS A 338 -4.17 -17.84 -26.90
C HIS A 338 -5.58 -18.21 -27.36
N ALA A 339 -6.02 -19.45 -27.08
CA ALA A 339 -7.37 -19.91 -27.42
C ALA A 339 -8.48 -19.11 -26.70
N GLU A 340 -8.17 -18.52 -25.53
CA GLU A 340 -9.06 -17.58 -24.82
C GLU A 340 -8.97 -16.13 -25.35
N GLY A 341 -8.16 -15.89 -26.39
CA GLY A 341 -7.95 -14.58 -27.00
C GLY A 341 -7.01 -13.67 -26.21
N SER A 342 -6.18 -14.23 -25.32
CA SER A 342 -5.16 -13.46 -24.60
C SER A 342 -4.08 -12.95 -25.55
N GLU A 343 -3.57 -11.75 -25.27
CA GLU A 343 -2.48 -11.10 -26.00
C GLU A 343 -1.19 -11.02 -25.18
N LEU A 344 -1.28 -11.22 -23.86
CA LEU A 344 -0.17 -11.19 -22.92
C LEU A 344 -0.39 -12.23 -21.82
N VAL A 345 0.60 -13.08 -21.58
CA VAL A 345 0.58 -14.10 -20.53
C VAL A 345 1.76 -13.94 -19.59
N VAL A 346 1.50 -14.01 -18.28
CA VAL A 346 2.52 -13.91 -17.22
C VAL A 346 2.59 -15.20 -16.44
N PHE A 347 3.79 -15.76 -16.37
CA PHE A 347 4.11 -16.98 -15.64
C PHE A 347 4.72 -16.70 -14.27
N PRO A 348 4.68 -17.67 -13.33
CA PRO A 348 5.32 -17.54 -12.03
C PRO A 348 6.83 -17.27 -12.10
N GLU A 349 7.38 -16.78 -10.99
CA GLU A 349 8.82 -16.57 -10.82
C GLU A 349 9.61 -17.86 -11.08
N LEU A 350 10.71 -17.74 -11.84
CA LEU A 350 11.56 -18.88 -12.22
C LEU A 350 10.78 -20.04 -12.87
N SER A 351 9.69 -19.76 -13.58
CA SER A 351 8.84 -20.78 -14.22
C SER A 351 9.59 -21.68 -15.21
N CYS A 352 10.64 -21.20 -15.87
CA CYS A 352 11.41 -21.97 -16.84
C CYS A 352 12.36 -22.97 -16.17
N THR A 353 12.89 -22.65 -15.00
CA THR A 353 14.00 -23.40 -14.35
C THR A 353 13.59 -24.09 -13.04
N GLY A 354 12.57 -23.56 -12.36
CA GLY A 354 12.35 -23.77 -10.93
C GLY A 354 13.34 -22.96 -10.08
N THR A 355 13.09 -22.88 -8.77
CA THR A 355 13.91 -22.12 -7.81
C THR A 355 15.16 -22.91 -7.39
N PRO A 356 16.39 -22.45 -7.71
CA PRO A 356 17.63 -23.12 -7.28
C PRO A 356 17.75 -23.26 -5.76
N SER A 357 18.22 -24.42 -5.31
CA SER A 357 18.57 -24.71 -3.92
C SER A 357 19.93 -24.14 -3.52
N ASP A 358 20.85 -24.05 -4.49
CA ASP A 358 22.26 -23.73 -4.31
C ASP A 358 22.88 -23.20 -5.62
N ILE A 359 24.12 -22.72 -5.51
CA ILE A 359 24.87 -22.11 -6.61
C ILE A 359 25.23 -23.12 -7.72
N GLU A 360 25.50 -24.38 -7.39
CA GLU A 360 25.86 -25.40 -8.38
C GLU A 360 24.68 -25.69 -9.30
N THR A 361 23.50 -25.86 -8.70
CA THR A 361 22.26 -26.07 -9.44
C THR A 361 21.88 -24.83 -10.24
N ALA A 362 22.04 -23.63 -9.67
CA ALA A 362 21.79 -22.39 -10.40
C ALA A 362 22.69 -22.28 -11.64
N ARG A 363 24.00 -22.55 -11.53
CA ARG A 363 24.93 -22.54 -12.66
C ARG A 363 24.60 -23.58 -13.73
N ALA A 364 24.13 -24.75 -13.33
CA ALA A 364 23.72 -25.80 -14.28
C ALA A 364 22.45 -25.42 -15.06
N LEU A 365 21.58 -24.59 -14.48
CA LEU A 365 20.34 -24.15 -15.10
C LEU A 365 20.48 -22.84 -15.87
N ALA A 366 21.45 -22.00 -15.47
CA ALA A 366 21.59 -20.64 -15.96
C ALA A 366 21.86 -20.58 -17.47
N GLU A 367 21.28 -19.58 -18.11
CA GLU A 367 21.50 -19.26 -19.51
C GLU A 367 21.68 -17.76 -19.66
N THR A 368 22.38 -17.34 -20.72
CA THR A 368 22.42 -15.93 -21.10
C THR A 368 21.05 -15.46 -21.58
N SER A 369 20.85 -14.14 -21.65
CA SER A 369 19.60 -13.54 -22.12
C SER A 369 19.26 -13.86 -23.59
N ASP A 370 20.21 -14.37 -24.36
CA ASP A 370 20.07 -14.89 -25.73
C ASP A 370 20.11 -16.43 -25.82
N GLY A 371 19.98 -17.13 -24.68
CA GLY A 371 20.01 -18.59 -24.60
C GLY A 371 18.80 -19.31 -25.21
N ASP A 372 18.80 -20.65 -25.14
CA ASP A 372 17.75 -21.53 -25.69
C ASP A 372 16.39 -21.30 -25.03
N THR A 373 16.38 -21.04 -23.72
CA THR A 373 15.17 -20.72 -22.93
C THR A 373 14.48 -19.49 -23.50
N VAL A 374 15.21 -18.38 -23.67
CA VAL A 374 14.64 -17.13 -24.21
C VAL A 374 14.28 -17.30 -25.69
N SER A 375 15.12 -17.99 -26.47
CA SER A 375 14.84 -18.28 -27.89
C SER A 375 13.52 -19.06 -28.08
N ARG A 376 13.24 -20.06 -27.23
CA ARG A 376 11.96 -20.79 -27.26
C ARG A 376 10.77 -19.93 -26.86
N LEU A 377 10.94 -19.01 -25.91
CA LEU A 377 9.88 -18.06 -25.56
C LEU A 377 9.58 -17.13 -26.74
N ILE A 378 10.61 -16.65 -27.45
CA ILE A 378 10.47 -15.88 -28.70
C ILE A 378 9.70 -16.68 -29.76
N ASP A 379 10.07 -17.95 -29.99
CA ASP A 379 9.37 -18.81 -30.95
C ASP A 379 7.87 -18.96 -30.61
N LEU A 380 7.53 -19.11 -29.33
CA LEU A 380 6.14 -19.18 -28.87
C LEU A 380 5.41 -17.85 -29.07
N SER A 381 6.05 -16.73 -28.74
CA SER A 381 5.52 -15.39 -28.94
C SER A 381 5.24 -15.10 -30.42
N MET A 382 6.15 -15.48 -31.32
CA MET A 382 5.96 -15.36 -32.77
C MET A 382 4.84 -16.28 -33.27
N LYS A 383 4.82 -17.53 -32.81
CA LYS A 383 3.81 -18.53 -33.22
C LYS A 383 2.39 -18.11 -32.87
N TYR A 384 2.18 -17.59 -31.67
CA TYR A 384 0.84 -17.22 -31.18
C TYR A 384 0.52 -15.73 -31.33
N HIS A 385 1.47 -14.93 -31.82
CA HIS A 385 1.39 -13.48 -31.86
C HIS A 385 1.04 -12.87 -30.49
N MET A 386 1.72 -13.34 -29.44
CA MET A 386 1.47 -12.97 -28.03
C MET A 386 2.72 -12.48 -27.33
N TYR A 387 2.53 -11.66 -26.31
CA TYR A 387 3.56 -11.33 -25.35
C TYR A 387 3.65 -12.39 -24.24
N ILE A 388 4.85 -12.86 -23.93
CA ILE A 388 5.09 -13.88 -22.89
C ILE A 388 6.11 -13.34 -21.89
N CYS A 389 5.72 -13.35 -20.61
CA CYS A 389 6.54 -12.94 -19.48
C CYS A 389 6.83 -14.17 -18.61
N ALA A 390 8.07 -14.65 -18.61
CA ALA A 390 8.46 -15.89 -17.90
C ALA A 390 9.85 -15.77 -17.24
N GLY A 391 9.97 -16.33 -16.04
CA GLY A 391 11.17 -16.25 -15.23
C GLY A 391 12.16 -17.39 -15.48
N PHE A 392 13.45 -17.09 -15.43
CA PHE A 392 14.56 -18.03 -15.60
C PHE A 392 15.79 -17.59 -14.77
N VAL A 393 16.72 -18.52 -14.56
CA VAL A 393 18.04 -18.17 -14.01
C VAL A 393 18.89 -17.63 -15.14
N GLU A 394 19.29 -16.37 -15.06
CA GLU A 394 20.16 -15.73 -16.04
C GLU A 394 21.62 -15.83 -15.58
N THR A 395 22.55 -15.98 -16.52
CA THR A 395 23.98 -15.75 -16.29
C THR A 395 24.52 -14.65 -17.19
N ASP A 396 25.38 -13.81 -16.62
CA ASP A 396 26.14 -12.77 -17.32
C ASP A 396 27.56 -12.76 -16.78
N GLY A 397 28.48 -13.36 -17.54
CA GLY A 397 29.82 -13.69 -17.07
C GLY A 397 29.77 -14.69 -15.90
N GLU A 398 30.28 -14.30 -14.73
CA GLU A 398 30.28 -15.12 -13.53
C GLU A 398 29.05 -14.91 -12.63
N ASN A 399 28.27 -13.86 -12.92
CA ASN A 399 27.12 -13.46 -12.11
C ASN A 399 25.88 -14.27 -12.49
N LEU A 400 25.02 -14.49 -11.51
CA LEU A 400 23.74 -15.19 -11.67
C LEU A 400 22.62 -14.23 -11.27
N TYR A 401 21.51 -14.23 -11.99
CA TYR A 401 20.38 -13.35 -11.71
C TYR A 401 19.05 -14.11 -11.72
N ASN A 402 18.12 -13.63 -10.90
CA ASN A 402 16.73 -14.03 -10.97
C ASN A 402 16.07 -13.09 -11.96
N SER A 403 15.84 -13.58 -13.17
CA SER A 403 15.47 -12.74 -14.30
C SER A 403 14.16 -13.17 -14.92
N VAL A 404 13.51 -12.22 -15.57
CA VAL A 404 12.31 -12.44 -16.36
C VAL A 404 12.55 -11.91 -17.75
N ALA A 405 12.26 -12.73 -18.76
CA ALA A 405 12.20 -12.28 -20.15
C ALA A 405 10.76 -11.92 -20.50
N LEU A 406 10.57 -10.72 -21.03
CA LEU A 406 9.38 -10.36 -21.79
C LEU A 406 9.71 -10.51 -23.27
N THR A 407 8.98 -11.39 -23.93
CA THR A 407 9.11 -11.67 -25.37
C THR A 407 7.81 -11.31 -26.07
N GLY A 408 7.89 -10.96 -27.35
CA GLY A 408 6.76 -10.55 -28.18
C GLY A 408 6.93 -11.04 -29.61
N PRO A 409 5.93 -10.81 -30.48
CA PRO A 409 6.00 -11.18 -31.90
C PRO A 409 7.22 -10.61 -32.64
N GLU A 410 7.78 -9.52 -32.12
CA GLU A 410 8.98 -8.82 -32.59
C GLU A 410 10.31 -9.42 -32.09
N GLY A 411 10.26 -10.37 -31.16
CA GLY A 411 11.45 -10.96 -30.52
C GLY A 411 11.53 -10.67 -29.02
N LEU A 412 12.75 -10.48 -28.51
CA LEU A 412 12.97 -10.10 -27.12
C LEU A 412 12.61 -8.62 -26.93
N VAL A 413 11.69 -8.34 -25.99
CA VAL A 413 11.26 -6.96 -25.66
C VAL A 413 12.15 -6.40 -24.56
N MET A 414 12.32 -7.14 -23.46
CA MET A 414 13.22 -6.77 -22.37
C MET A 414 13.57 -7.98 -21.49
N VAL A 415 14.70 -7.90 -20.81
CA VAL A 415 15.02 -8.75 -19.65
C VAL A 415 15.08 -7.87 -18.42
N TYR A 416 14.38 -8.27 -17.36
CA TYR A 416 14.41 -7.59 -16.08
C TYR A 416 15.07 -8.49 -15.03
N ARG A 417 16.06 -7.95 -14.32
CA ARG A 417 16.76 -8.61 -13.22
C ARG A 417 16.17 -8.13 -11.90
N LYS A 418 15.80 -9.07 -11.02
CA LYS A 418 15.21 -8.79 -9.71
C LYS A 418 16.08 -7.84 -8.88
N LEU A 419 15.49 -6.77 -8.33
CA LEU A 419 16.23 -5.73 -7.61
C LEU A 419 16.37 -6.06 -6.12
N HIS A 420 15.32 -6.63 -5.52
CA HIS A 420 15.19 -6.87 -4.10
C HIS A 420 15.29 -8.38 -3.82
N LEU A 421 16.47 -8.82 -3.41
CA LEU A 421 16.75 -10.25 -3.20
C LEU A 421 16.18 -10.77 -1.87
N SER A 422 15.37 -11.82 -1.96
CA SER A 422 14.85 -12.56 -0.81
C SER A 422 15.93 -13.41 -0.14
N ALA A 423 15.61 -13.99 1.03
CA ALA A 423 16.46 -15.01 1.64
C ALA A 423 16.68 -16.23 0.73
N SER A 424 15.72 -16.55 -0.15
CA SER A 424 15.86 -17.66 -1.11
C SER A 424 16.84 -17.34 -2.22
N ASP A 425 16.82 -16.11 -2.75
CA ASP A 425 17.74 -15.68 -3.83
C ASP A 425 19.20 -15.74 -3.38
N LYS A 426 19.44 -15.38 -2.11
CA LYS A 426 20.78 -15.40 -1.51
C LYS A 426 21.38 -16.81 -1.38
N LYS A 427 20.57 -17.87 -1.28
CA LYS A 427 21.05 -19.26 -1.13
C LYS A 427 21.85 -19.76 -2.33
N TRP A 428 21.54 -19.27 -3.51
CA TRP A 428 22.21 -19.65 -4.76
C TRP A 428 23.08 -18.53 -5.34
N ASN A 429 23.39 -17.52 -4.51
CA ASN A 429 24.29 -16.41 -4.85
C ASN A 429 23.81 -15.56 -6.03
N ALA A 430 22.50 -15.27 -6.07
CA ALA A 430 21.94 -14.31 -7.02
C ALA A 430 22.52 -12.90 -6.78
N CYS A 431 22.79 -12.19 -7.86
CA CYS A 431 23.08 -10.77 -7.89
C CYS A 431 21.77 -9.99 -8.08
N ALA A 432 21.72 -8.78 -7.51
CA ALA A 432 20.61 -7.86 -7.72
C ALA A 432 20.76 -7.16 -9.08
N GLY A 433 19.63 -6.84 -9.71
CA GLY A 433 19.61 -5.85 -10.79
C GLY A 433 19.91 -4.43 -10.28
N GLU A 434 20.03 -3.50 -11.23
CA GLU A 434 20.50 -2.14 -10.96
C GLU A 434 19.47 -1.05 -11.27
N GLU A 435 18.42 -1.35 -12.04
CA GLU A 435 17.46 -0.33 -12.46
C GLU A 435 16.05 -0.88 -12.65
N PHE A 436 15.08 0.01 -12.48
CA PHE A 436 13.71 -0.24 -12.93
C PHE A 436 13.64 0.01 -14.43
N SER A 437 13.12 -0.97 -15.17
CA SER A 437 12.96 -0.87 -16.62
C SER A 437 11.49 -1.02 -17.02
N HIS A 438 11.13 -0.43 -18.14
CA HIS A 438 9.82 -0.55 -18.76
C HIS A 438 9.95 -0.71 -20.27
N ALA A 439 8.88 -1.17 -20.91
CA ALA A 439 8.81 -1.29 -22.37
C ALA A 439 7.44 -0.82 -22.87
N ASN A 440 7.41 -0.21 -24.06
CA ASN A 440 6.15 0.10 -24.75
C ASN A 440 5.79 -1.06 -25.66
N ILE A 441 4.63 -1.65 -25.44
CA ILE A 441 4.02 -2.65 -26.33
C ILE A 441 2.65 -2.12 -26.81
N PRO A 442 2.02 -2.70 -27.84
CA PRO A 442 0.72 -2.24 -28.34
C PRO A 442 -0.39 -2.22 -27.27
N LEU A 443 -0.28 -3.04 -26.23
CA LEU A 443 -1.22 -3.11 -25.12
C LEU A 443 -1.07 -1.95 -24.11
N GLY A 444 0.04 -1.22 -24.13
CA GLY A 444 0.38 -0.23 -23.10
C GLY A 444 1.87 -0.26 -22.75
N ARG A 445 2.30 0.63 -21.87
CA ARG A 445 3.62 0.58 -21.24
C ARG A 445 3.60 -0.45 -20.12
N VAL A 446 4.56 -1.37 -20.14
CA VAL A 446 4.66 -2.45 -19.15
C VAL A 446 5.90 -2.29 -18.28
N GLY A 447 5.78 -2.66 -17.02
CA GLY A 447 6.89 -2.76 -16.07
C GLY A 447 6.86 -4.10 -15.35
N ILE A 448 7.98 -4.53 -14.78
CA ILE A 448 8.12 -5.84 -14.15
C ILE A 448 8.56 -5.67 -12.69
N MET A 449 7.98 -6.47 -11.79
CA MET A 449 8.45 -6.66 -10.42
C MET A 449 8.45 -8.15 -10.09
N ILE A 450 9.59 -8.72 -9.73
CA ILE A 450 9.69 -10.17 -9.46
C ILE A 450 9.54 -10.42 -7.97
N GLY A 451 8.56 -11.23 -7.56
CA GLY A 451 8.41 -11.75 -6.21
C GLY A 451 8.61 -10.69 -5.11
N SER A 452 9.76 -10.71 -4.44
CA SER A 452 10.11 -9.76 -3.37
C SER A 452 10.27 -8.30 -3.79
N ASP A 453 10.41 -7.97 -5.08
CA ASP A 453 10.29 -6.58 -5.55
C ASP A 453 8.90 -6.02 -5.21
N ALA A 454 7.84 -6.82 -5.42
CA ALA A 454 6.47 -6.39 -5.18
C ALA A 454 6.16 -6.25 -3.67
N MET A 455 6.95 -6.91 -2.82
CA MET A 455 6.87 -6.77 -1.36
C MET A 455 7.36 -5.41 -0.87
N VAL A 456 8.14 -4.70 -1.69
CA VAL A 456 8.63 -3.35 -1.42
C VAL A 456 7.70 -2.35 -2.14
N PRO A 457 6.85 -1.60 -1.42
CA PRO A 457 5.80 -0.79 -2.04
C PRO A 457 6.34 0.33 -2.96
N GLU A 458 7.57 0.81 -2.72
CA GLU A 458 8.24 1.79 -3.56
C GLU A 458 8.40 1.31 -5.01
N CYS A 459 8.60 0.01 -5.25
CA CYS A 459 8.80 -0.53 -6.59
C CYS A 459 7.61 -0.25 -7.51
N GLY A 460 6.39 -0.46 -7.02
CA GLY A 460 5.17 -0.18 -7.79
C GLY A 460 5.03 1.31 -8.11
N ARG A 461 5.40 2.17 -7.14
CA ARG A 461 5.39 3.62 -7.31
C ARG A 461 6.40 4.06 -8.37
N MET A 462 7.62 3.53 -8.32
CA MET A 462 8.68 3.83 -9.28
C MET A 462 8.29 3.45 -10.72
N LEU A 463 7.58 2.34 -10.92
CA LEU A 463 7.03 1.98 -12.22
C LEU A 463 5.90 2.92 -12.65
N ALA A 464 4.97 3.24 -11.75
CA ALA A 464 3.86 4.14 -12.05
C ALA A 464 4.33 5.55 -12.45
N LEU A 465 5.36 6.07 -11.79
CA LEU A 465 5.99 7.37 -12.11
C LEU A 465 6.65 7.38 -13.49
N ARG A 466 7.09 6.22 -14.00
CA ARG A 466 7.57 6.04 -15.38
C ARG A 466 6.44 5.85 -16.41
N GLY A 467 5.18 6.02 -16.01
CA GLY A 467 4.02 5.91 -16.89
C GLY A 467 3.63 4.48 -17.22
N VAL A 468 4.07 3.49 -16.43
CA VAL A 468 3.66 2.09 -16.62
C VAL A 468 2.16 1.94 -16.43
N ASP A 469 1.51 1.26 -17.37
CA ASP A 469 0.09 0.95 -17.32
C ASP A 469 -0.17 -0.44 -16.70
N ILE A 470 0.69 -1.40 -17.02
CA ILE A 470 0.53 -2.80 -16.65
C ILE A 470 1.81 -3.27 -15.95
N ILE A 471 1.68 -3.68 -14.70
CA ILE A 471 2.73 -4.30 -13.91
C ILE A 471 2.62 -5.82 -14.06
N LEU A 472 3.68 -6.44 -14.54
CA LEU A 472 3.81 -7.89 -14.62
C LEU A 472 4.52 -8.35 -13.35
N CYS A 473 3.88 -9.24 -12.59
CA CYS A 473 4.39 -9.72 -11.32
C CYS A 473 4.54 -11.25 -11.29
N PRO A 474 5.57 -11.81 -11.97
CA PRO A 474 6.03 -13.18 -11.74
C PRO A 474 6.45 -13.36 -10.29
N SER A 475 5.87 -14.34 -9.60
CA SER A 475 6.09 -14.50 -8.15
C SER A 475 6.15 -15.96 -7.72
N SER A 476 6.81 -16.18 -6.58
CA SER A 476 6.82 -17.42 -5.80
C SER A 476 6.55 -17.13 -4.32
N ALA A 477 5.55 -16.28 -4.05
CA ALA A 477 5.29 -15.73 -2.72
C ALA A 477 4.37 -16.65 -1.90
N SER A 478 4.76 -16.92 -0.65
CA SER A 478 3.97 -17.67 0.33
C SER A 478 3.31 -16.79 1.39
N PHE A 479 3.60 -15.49 1.37
CA PHE A 479 3.01 -14.52 2.28
C PHE A 479 2.97 -13.12 1.64
N PRO A 480 2.11 -12.22 2.14
CA PRO A 480 1.03 -12.54 3.08
C PRO A 480 -0.09 -13.31 2.38
N GLU A 481 -0.65 -14.31 3.07
CA GLU A 481 -1.74 -15.11 2.50
C GLU A 481 -3.03 -14.28 2.42
N PRO A 482 -3.73 -14.27 1.26
CA PRO A 482 -5.02 -13.60 1.15
C PRO A 482 -6.07 -14.23 2.07
N TYR A 483 -6.87 -13.40 2.76
CA TYR A 483 -7.88 -13.88 3.70
C TYR A 483 -9.22 -13.15 3.56
N GLY A 484 -10.28 -13.78 4.08
CA GLY A 484 -11.67 -13.33 3.98
C GLY A 484 -12.14 -12.43 5.13
N LEU A 485 -13.35 -11.90 4.99
CA LEU A 485 -14.00 -11.10 6.04
C LEU A 485 -15.50 -11.42 6.09
N ALA A 486 -16.03 -11.54 7.30
CA ALA A 486 -17.45 -11.80 7.57
C ALA A 486 -18.35 -10.72 6.95
N ALA A 487 -19.61 -11.03 6.68
CA ALA A 487 -20.56 -10.04 6.16
C ALA A 487 -20.71 -8.85 7.10
N THR A 488 -20.99 -7.67 6.55
CA THR A 488 -21.28 -6.45 7.32
C THR A 488 -22.77 -6.10 7.23
N THR A 489 -23.34 -5.58 8.31
CA THR A 489 -24.69 -4.99 8.27
C THR A 489 -24.67 -3.51 7.93
N ALA A 490 -23.48 -2.88 7.83
CA ALA A 490 -23.31 -1.52 7.37
C ALA A 490 -24.08 -1.28 6.06
N TRP A 491 -24.88 -0.22 6.04
CA TRP A 491 -25.47 0.22 4.79
C TRP A 491 -24.40 0.92 3.95
N HIS A 492 -24.48 0.80 2.63
CA HIS A 492 -23.63 1.53 1.70
C HIS A 492 -24.49 2.05 0.53
N ASN A 493 -24.12 3.22 0.01
CA ASN A 493 -24.82 3.93 -1.07
C ASN A 493 -24.40 3.52 -2.49
N TYR A 494 -23.44 2.59 -2.63
CA TYR A 494 -22.95 2.02 -3.89
C TYR A 494 -23.06 0.48 -3.85
N PRO A 495 -22.92 -0.24 -4.98
CA PRO A 495 -22.91 -1.70 -5.00
C PRO A 495 -21.61 -2.29 -4.41
N ILE A 496 -21.28 -1.89 -3.19
CA ILE A 496 -20.18 -2.41 -2.39
C ILE A 496 -20.63 -3.77 -1.86
N PRO A 497 -19.86 -4.85 -2.10
CA PRO A 497 -20.19 -6.17 -1.59
C PRO A 497 -20.25 -6.18 -0.06
N ARG A 498 -21.44 -6.42 0.50
CA ARG A 498 -21.68 -6.52 1.95
C ARG A 498 -21.67 -7.94 2.49
N GLY A 499 -21.81 -8.92 1.60
CA GLY A 499 -21.78 -10.33 1.96
C GLY A 499 -20.42 -10.78 2.50
N MET A 500 -20.36 -12.05 2.89
CA MET A 500 -19.08 -12.68 3.23
C MET A 500 -18.14 -12.62 2.03
N SER A 501 -16.92 -12.15 2.24
CA SER A 501 -15.88 -12.17 1.22
C SER A 501 -14.91 -13.28 1.54
N ALA A 502 -14.70 -14.21 0.59
CA ALA A 502 -13.68 -15.24 0.73
C ALA A 502 -12.26 -14.67 0.63
N ILE A 503 -12.10 -13.54 -0.08
CA ILE A 503 -10.83 -12.83 -0.28
C ILE A 503 -11.09 -11.33 -0.10
N HIS A 504 -11.12 -10.91 1.16
CA HIS A 504 -11.27 -9.52 1.55
C HIS A 504 -10.00 -8.73 1.34
N TRP A 505 -8.86 -9.29 1.75
CA TRP A 505 -7.56 -8.69 1.52
C TRP A 505 -6.70 -9.57 0.62
N HIS A 506 -6.08 -8.91 -0.36
CA HIS A 506 -5.05 -9.46 -1.23
C HIS A 506 -4.05 -8.32 -1.50
N LEU A 507 -2.76 -8.51 -1.19
CA LEU A 507 -1.76 -7.45 -1.30
C LEU A 507 -1.70 -6.84 -2.71
N TRP A 508 -1.75 -7.66 -3.75
CA TRP A 508 -1.63 -7.23 -5.16
C TRP A 508 -2.82 -6.47 -5.70
N ARG A 509 -4.02 -6.69 -5.14
CA ARG A 509 -5.18 -5.81 -5.37
C ARG A 509 -4.86 -4.38 -4.91
N VAL A 510 -4.25 -4.24 -3.74
CA VAL A 510 -3.88 -2.93 -3.18
C VAL A 510 -2.73 -2.32 -3.97
N ARG A 511 -1.70 -3.10 -4.37
CA ARG A 511 -0.63 -2.63 -5.26
C ARG A 511 -1.13 -2.10 -6.59
N ALA A 512 -2.13 -2.73 -7.19
CA ALA A 512 -2.74 -2.27 -8.43
C ALA A 512 -3.42 -0.91 -8.24
N GLY A 513 -4.29 -0.80 -7.23
CA GLY A 513 -5.05 0.43 -6.94
C GLY A 513 -4.17 1.60 -6.53
N GLU A 514 -3.24 1.42 -5.58
CA GLU A 514 -2.42 2.52 -5.04
C GLU A 514 -1.47 3.14 -6.08
N ASN A 515 -1.16 2.41 -7.15
CA ASN A 515 -0.32 2.84 -8.26
C ASN A 515 -1.11 3.16 -9.53
N ASN A 516 -2.45 3.01 -9.49
CA ASN A 516 -3.34 3.04 -10.64
C ASN A 516 -2.81 2.26 -11.85
N CYS A 517 -2.26 1.07 -11.61
CA CYS A 517 -1.78 0.15 -12.65
C CYS A 517 -2.66 -1.08 -12.70
N TYR A 518 -2.83 -1.68 -13.87
CA TYR A 518 -3.20 -3.09 -13.90
C TYR A 518 -2.05 -3.92 -13.34
N THR A 519 -2.34 -4.93 -12.54
CA THR A 519 -1.31 -5.85 -12.03
C THR A 519 -1.67 -7.27 -12.42
N VAL A 520 -0.80 -7.93 -13.18
CA VAL A 520 -0.91 -9.34 -13.54
C VAL A 520 0.01 -10.14 -12.62
N PHE A 521 -0.56 -10.73 -11.58
CA PHE A 521 0.17 -11.50 -10.57
C PHE A 521 0.08 -13.00 -10.88
N ALA A 522 1.23 -13.61 -11.11
CA ALA A 522 1.35 -15.04 -11.41
C ALA A 522 2.17 -15.72 -10.32
N ASN A 523 1.59 -16.70 -9.64
CA ASN A 523 2.17 -17.39 -8.50
C ASN A 523 2.06 -18.90 -8.65
N ARG A 524 2.89 -19.63 -7.92
CA ARG A 524 2.78 -21.08 -7.79
C ARG A 524 1.87 -21.47 -6.61
N THR A 525 1.50 -22.75 -6.53
CA THR A 525 0.66 -23.29 -5.45
C THR A 525 1.43 -24.20 -4.50
N GLU A 526 2.47 -24.89 -4.96
CA GLU A 526 3.33 -25.69 -4.09
C GLU A 526 4.29 -24.78 -3.31
N GLY A 527 4.19 -24.83 -1.98
CA GLY A 527 4.99 -23.99 -1.08
C GLY A 527 4.60 -22.50 -1.09
N CYS A 528 3.50 -22.14 -1.76
CA CYS A 528 2.97 -20.78 -1.91
C CYS A 528 1.43 -20.81 -1.82
N PHE A 529 0.77 -19.65 -1.73
CA PHE A 529 -0.69 -19.61 -1.53
C PHE A 529 -1.53 -19.68 -2.82
N GLY A 530 -0.91 -19.77 -4.00
CA GLY A 530 -1.62 -19.62 -5.27
C GLY A 530 -2.24 -18.23 -5.39
N ARG A 531 -3.56 -18.18 -5.62
CA ARG A 531 -4.36 -16.95 -5.79
C ARG A 531 -3.77 -16.00 -6.82
N SER A 532 -3.23 -16.54 -7.91
CA SER A 532 -2.81 -15.73 -9.05
C SER A 532 -4.01 -14.97 -9.61
N GLY A 533 -3.78 -13.83 -10.27
CA GLY A 533 -4.89 -13.01 -10.72
C GLY A 533 -4.49 -11.79 -11.53
N VAL A 534 -5.50 -11.15 -12.11
CA VAL A 534 -5.38 -9.84 -12.74
C VAL A 534 -6.19 -8.85 -11.94
N PHE A 535 -5.55 -7.76 -11.51
CA PHE A 535 -6.15 -6.75 -10.64
C PHE A 535 -6.25 -5.42 -11.39
N GLY A 536 -7.41 -4.77 -11.28
CA GLY A 536 -7.67 -3.48 -11.90
C GLY A 536 -7.04 -2.29 -11.17
N PRO A 537 -6.87 -1.15 -11.86
CA PRO A 537 -6.15 0.04 -11.37
C PRO A 537 -6.98 0.97 -10.47
N ASP A 538 -8.29 0.76 -10.35
CA ASP A 538 -9.19 1.72 -9.72
C ASP A 538 -9.49 1.35 -8.26
N THR A 539 -8.96 2.16 -7.34
CA THR A 539 -9.14 2.01 -5.89
C THR A 539 -10.58 2.16 -5.43
N PHE A 540 -11.35 3.05 -6.08
CA PHE A 540 -12.67 3.46 -5.61
C PHE A 540 -13.82 2.81 -6.40
N LYS A 541 -13.50 1.92 -7.35
CA LYS A 541 -14.49 1.20 -8.14
C LYS A 541 -14.95 -0.08 -7.46
N PHE A 542 -16.27 -0.19 -7.27
CA PHE A 542 -16.93 -1.40 -6.76
C PHE A 542 -18.11 -1.83 -7.67
N PRO A 543 -18.27 -3.14 -7.96
CA PRO A 543 -17.32 -4.22 -7.67
C PRO A 543 -16.00 -3.99 -8.42
N ARG A 544 -14.91 -4.51 -7.86
CA ARG A 544 -13.58 -4.37 -8.43
C ARG A 544 -13.48 -5.15 -9.74
N GLY A 545 -12.77 -4.60 -10.70
CA GLY A 545 -12.39 -5.33 -11.91
C GLY A 545 -11.20 -6.22 -11.60
N GLU A 546 -11.45 -7.50 -11.32
CA GLU A 546 -10.39 -8.46 -11.04
C GLU A 546 -10.82 -9.90 -11.36
N ILE A 547 -9.84 -10.77 -11.57
CA ILE A 547 -9.99 -12.22 -11.53
C ILE A 547 -8.96 -12.78 -10.58
N ILE A 548 -9.38 -13.70 -9.70
CA ILE A 548 -8.50 -14.34 -8.72
C ILE A 548 -8.73 -15.84 -8.80
N LEU A 549 -7.65 -16.58 -9.02
CA LEU A 549 -7.67 -18.03 -9.13
C LEU A 549 -7.85 -18.71 -7.76
N PRO A 550 -8.21 -19.99 -7.73
CA PRO A 550 -8.27 -20.78 -6.50
C PRO A 550 -6.93 -20.85 -5.76
N ALA A 551 -6.98 -21.23 -4.47
CA ALA A 551 -5.78 -21.35 -3.64
C ALA A 551 -4.85 -22.50 -4.07
N ALA A 552 -5.39 -23.51 -4.76
CA ALA A 552 -4.65 -24.69 -5.19
C ALA A 552 -5.01 -25.06 -6.63
N GLY A 553 -4.14 -25.84 -7.27
CA GLY A 553 -4.32 -26.30 -8.64
C GLY A 553 -3.70 -25.35 -9.68
N GLU A 554 -3.38 -25.91 -10.84
CA GLU A 554 -2.87 -25.14 -11.97
C GLU A 554 -4.02 -24.62 -12.84
N GLU A 555 -4.07 -23.31 -13.07
CA GLU A 555 -5.19 -22.66 -13.76
C GLU A 555 -4.74 -21.35 -14.44
N LEU A 556 -5.58 -20.84 -15.34
CA LEU A 556 -5.39 -19.58 -16.06
C LEU A 556 -6.48 -18.58 -15.68
N GLY A 557 -6.08 -17.35 -15.38
CA GLY A 557 -7.00 -16.25 -15.09
C GLY A 557 -6.89 -15.18 -16.15
N THR A 558 -7.84 -15.14 -17.09
CA THR A 558 -7.85 -14.18 -18.20
C THR A 558 -8.86 -13.05 -17.93
N MET A 559 -8.43 -11.80 -18.09
CA MET A 559 -9.27 -10.61 -17.90
C MET A 559 -9.07 -9.61 -19.04
N GLU A 560 -10.14 -8.93 -19.47
CA GLU A 560 -10.03 -7.75 -20.34
C GLU A 560 -9.54 -6.55 -19.53
N ILE A 561 -8.53 -5.86 -20.06
CA ILE A 561 -8.01 -4.59 -19.56
C ILE A 561 -8.17 -3.51 -20.62
N ASP A 562 -8.17 -2.25 -20.22
CA ASP A 562 -8.23 -1.12 -21.14
C ASP A 562 -7.17 -0.09 -20.74
N THR A 563 -6.23 0.17 -21.65
CA THR A 563 -5.18 1.21 -21.49
C THR A 563 -5.33 2.35 -22.49
N SER A 564 -6.42 2.36 -23.27
CA SER A 564 -6.67 3.36 -24.30
C SER A 564 -7.18 4.68 -23.72
N ASN A 565 -7.11 5.75 -24.50
CA ASN A 565 -7.84 6.98 -24.26
C ASN A 565 -8.96 7.16 -25.30
N LEU A 566 -9.95 8.00 -24.98
CA LEU A 566 -10.91 8.45 -25.99
C LEU A 566 -10.16 9.14 -27.12
N LYS A 567 -10.55 8.81 -28.36
CA LYS A 567 -9.96 9.38 -29.56
C LYS A 567 -10.04 10.91 -29.51
N ASP A 568 -8.97 11.57 -29.95
CA ASP A 568 -8.84 13.03 -30.04
C ASP A 568 -8.93 13.77 -28.68
N SER A 569 -8.90 13.06 -27.55
CA SER A 569 -8.80 13.69 -26.23
C SER A 569 -7.40 14.24 -25.99
N VAL A 570 -7.33 15.50 -25.56
CA VAL A 570 -6.06 16.16 -25.18
C VAL A 570 -5.54 15.64 -23.84
N TYR A 571 -6.46 15.27 -22.93
CA TYR A 571 -6.13 14.72 -21.62
C TYR A 571 -6.38 13.21 -21.58
N PRO A 572 -5.65 12.47 -20.75
CA PRO A 572 -5.95 11.07 -20.48
C PRO A 572 -7.38 10.89 -19.95
N THR A 573 -8.09 9.91 -20.48
CA THR A 573 -9.48 9.60 -20.08
C THR A 573 -9.58 8.30 -19.29
N ASN A 574 -8.54 7.47 -19.31
CA ASN A 574 -8.49 6.21 -18.58
C ASN A 574 -7.71 6.38 -17.28
N VAL A 575 -8.21 5.80 -16.19
CA VAL A 575 -7.61 5.89 -14.85
C VAL A 575 -6.15 5.44 -14.84
N VAL A 576 -5.78 4.45 -15.65
CA VAL A 576 -4.40 3.96 -15.74
C VAL A 576 -3.46 5.01 -16.34
N ARG A 577 -3.98 5.92 -17.16
CA ARG A 577 -3.24 7.01 -17.80
C ARG A 577 -3.25 8.28 -16.97
N ARG A 578 -4.38 8.57 -16.30
CA ARG A 578 -4.53 9.73 -15.42
C ARG A 578 -3.71 9.59 -14.15
N LYS A 579 -3.64 8.38 -13.61
CA LYS A 579 -3.00 8.06 -12.33
C LYS A 579 -3.51 8.94 -11.19
N ASP A 580 -4.83 8.95 -11.00
CA ASP A 580 -5.54 9.88 -10.10
C ASP A 580 -4.98 9.88 -8.64
N LEU A 581 -4.52 8.75 -8.10
CA LEU A 581 -3.85 8.73 -6.80
C LEU A 581 -2.37 9.15 -6.88
N VAL A 582 -1.69 8.91 -7.99
CA VAL A 582 -0.28 9.28 -8.16
C VAL A 582 -0.13 10.79 -8.35
N CYS A 583 -1.09 11.46 -8.99
CA CYS A 583 -1.06 12.91 -9.15
C CYS A 583 -1.36 13.67 -7.84
N MET A 584 -1.94 13.01 -6.84
CA MET A 584 -2.28 13.61 -5.55
C MET A 584 -1.14 13.59 -4.52
N ARG A 585 -0.01 12.97 -4.86
CA ARG A 585 1.15 12.85 -3.97
C ARG A 585 1.67 14.21 -3.50
N GLN A 586 2.48 14.18 -2.45
CA GLN A 586 3.12 15.35 -1.85
C GLN A 586 4.65 15.16 -1.76
N PRO A 587 5.38 15.19 -2.90
CA PRO A 587 6.82 14.85 -2.92
C PRO A 587 7.73 15.75 -2.07
N LEU A 588 7.25 16.93 -1.70
CA LEU A 588 7.90 17.84 -0.74
C LEU A 588 8.33 17.14 0.57
N TRP A 589 7.62 16.10 1.00
CA TRP A 589 7.88 15.40 2.27
C TRP A 589 8.71 14.13 2.13
N TYR A 590 9.13 13.77 0.92
CA TYR A 590 9.55 12.40 0.60
C TYR A 590 11.07 12.17 0.69
N ASP A 591 11.85 13.17 1.05
CA ASP A 591 13.32 13.08 1.15
C ASP A 591 13.79 11.90 2.00
N LEU A 592 13.05 11.56 3.06
CA LEU A 592 13.41 10.43 3.91
C LEU A 592 13.28 9.06 3.20
N LEU A 593 12.46 8.95 2.15
CA LEU A 593 12.29 7.71 1.40
C LEU A 593 13.56 7.33 0.61
N ILE A 594 14.38 8.32 0.27
CA ILE A 594 15.63 8.14 -0.48
C ILE A 594 16.87 8.18 0.44
N ASP A 595 16.67 8.35 1.75
CA ASP A 595 17.74 8.32 2.73
C ASP A 595 18.21 6.88 2.98
N PRO A 596 19.50 6.55 2.73
CA PRO A 596 20.05 5.22 3.05
C PRO A 596 20.19 4.96 4.55
N GLN A 597 20.17 6.00 5.39
CA GLN A 597 20.33 5.92 6.84
C GLN A 597 19.30 6.82 7.56
N PRO A 598 17.99 6.49 7.46
CA PRO A 598 16.94 7.30 8.05
C PRO A 598 17.15 7.44 9.57
N PRO A 599 16.86 8.62 10.17
CA PRO A 599 17.00 8.80 11.61
C PRO A 599 15.91 8.01 12.32
N VAL A 600 16.30 6.97 13.05
CA VAL A 600 15.38 6.22 13.91
C VAL A 600 15.27 6.95 15.24
N LEU A 601 14.06 7.41 15.59
CA LEU A 601 13.81 8.03 16.89
C LEU A 601 13.95 6.98 18.01
N GLY A 602 14.81 7.27 18.99
CA GLY A 602 14.85 6.53 20.25
C GLY A 602 13.61 6.80 21.11
N ILE A 603 13.38 5.96 22.12
CA ILE A 603 12.34 6.20 23.13
C ILE A 603 12.82 7.32 24.06
N LYS A 604 11.93 8.25 24.40
CA LYS A 604 12.20 9.31 25.39
C LYS A 604 11.91 8.85 26.80
#